data_AF-A0A7X8XG43-F1
#
_entry.id   AF-A0A7X8XG43-F1
#
_cell.length_a   1.000
_cell.length_b   1.000
_cell.length_c   1.000
_cell.angle_alpha   90.00
_cell.angle_beta   90.00
_cell.angle_gamma   90.00
#
_symmetry.space_group_name_H-M   'P 1'
#
loop_
_entity.id
_entity.type
_entity.pdbx_description
1 polymer ?
#
loop_
_entity_poly.entity_id
_entity_poly.type
_entity_poly.pdbx_seq_one_letter_code
_entity_poly.pdbx_strand_id
1 'polypeptide(L)'
;PFSDQVGLMVDGTMGVATSSATSGHSLSFGRADAVMVAANDAARCDALATAYCNKVLKAEQAQLLCEQLVAEEGVQGAIITIGDTLAVGGSLEVRRL
;
A
#
# COMPACT_ATOMS: atom_id res chain seq x y z
N PRO A 1 11.43 3.00 8.19
CA PRO A 1 11.25 2.42 9.55
C PRO A 1 10.57 1.03 9.58
N PHE A 2 9.78 0.66 8.58
CA PHE A 2 9.00 -0.59 8.58
C PHE A 2 9.59 -1.75 7.75
N SER A 3 10.79 -1.57 7.15
CA SER A 3 11.46 -2.63 6.39
C SER A 3 11.63 -3.88 7.25
N ASP A 4 11.25 -5.04 6.70
CA ASP A 4 11.37 -6.37 7.32
C ASP A 4 10.66 -6.52 8.68
N GLN A 5 9.75 -5.60 9.03
CA GLN A 5 9.02 -5.62 10.30
C GLN A 5 7.53 -5.90 10.17
N VAL A 6 6.96 -5.77 8.96
CA VAL A 6 5.52 -5.87 8.73
C VAL A 6 5.26 -6.83 7.58
N GLY A 7 4.40 -7.82 7.81
CA GLY A 7 3.95 -8.78 6.83
C GLY A 7 2.43 -8.77 6.70
N LEU A 8 1.95 -9.03 5.48
CA LEU A 8 0.55 -9.25 5.19
C LEU A 8 0.29 -10.76 5.07
N MET A 9 -0.66 -11.27 5.84
CA MET A 9 -1.05 -12.67 5.80
C MET A 9 -2.09 -12.86 4.70
N VAL A 10 -1.79 -13.74 3.75
CA VAL A 10 -2.62 -14.03 2.59
C VAL A 10 -2.87 -15.52 2.53
N ASP A 11 -4.15 -15.90 2.44
CA ASP A 11 -4.58 -17.27 2.21
C ASP A 11 -5.07 -17.44 0.76
N GLY A 12 -4.61 -18.51 0.09
CA GLY A 12 -5.03 -18.85 -1.27
C GLY A 12 -4.33 -18.04 -2.38
N THR A 13 -5.02 -17.87 -3.51
CA THR A 13 -4.49 -17.16 -4.69
C THR A 13 -4.89 -15.68 -4.61
N MET A 14 -3.91 -14.79 -4.54
CA MET A 14 -4.12 -13.35 -4.49
C MET A 14 -3.02 -12.62 -5.27
N GLY A 15 -3.40 -11.54 -5.96
CA GLY A 15 -2.44 -10.57 -6.48
C GLY A 15 -1.96 -9.66 -5.36
N VAL A 16 -0.66 -9.41 -5.30
CA VAL A 16 -0.06 -8.43 -4.40
C VAL A 16 0.92 -7.59 -5.22
N ALA A 17 0.82 -6.28 -5.10
CA ALA A 17 1.76 -5.36 -5.73
C ALA A 17 2.13 -4.23 -4.78
N THR A 18 3.37 -3.76 -4.89
CA THR A 18 3.90 -2.66 -4.10
C THR A 18 4.56 -1.64 -5.02
N SER A 19 4.19 -0.37 -4.85
CA SER A 19 4.89 0.77 -5.46
C SER A 19 5.61 1.55 -4.37
N SER A 20 6.82 2.03 -4.63
CA SER A 20 7.63 2.77 -3.65
C SER A 20 8.23 4.02 -4.28
N ALA A 21 8.08 5.18 -3.64
CA ALA A 21 8.75 6.41 -4.05
C ALA A 21 10.21 6.48 -3.55
N THR A 22 10.48 5.87 -2.38
CA THR A 22 11.68 6.17 -1.59
C THR A 22 12.70 5.02 -1.58
N SER A 23 12.77 4.25 -2.68
CA SER A 23 13.82 3.24 -2.89
C SER A 23 14.89 3.81 -3.85
N GLY A 24 15.80 4.63 -3.32
CA GLY A 24 16.92 5.22 -4.07
C GLY A 24 16.65 6.60 -4.70
N HIS A 25 17.68 7.24 -5.29
CA HIS A 25 17.72 8.60 -5.87
C HIS A 25 16.71 8.90 -7.01
N SER A 26 15.66 8.10 -7.14
CA SER A 26 14.66 8.21 -8.19
C SER A 26 13.57 9.21 -7.80
N LEU A 27 13.31 10.14 -8.72
CA LEU A 27 12.34 11.22 -8.58
C LEU A 27 10.91 10.64 -8.55
N SER A 28 10.21 10.81 -7.43
CA SER A 28 8.78 10.56 -7.28
C SER A 28 8.04 11.88 -7.05
N PHE A 29 6.86 12.04 -7.63
CA PHE A 29 5.97 13.18 -7.36
C PHE A 29 5.15 12.98 -6.06
N GLY A 30 4.92 11.73 -5.66
CA GLY A 30 4.32 11.36 -4.38
C GLY A 30 5.36 11.26 -3.26
N ARG A 31 4.91 11.37 -2.01
CA ARG A 31 5.74 11.23 -0.80
C ARG A 31 5.54 9.91 -0.05
N ALA A 32 4.68 9.01 -0.53
CA ALA A 32 4.56 7.68 0.09
C ALA A 32 5.87 6.91 -0.05
N ASP A 33 6.39 6.40 1.06
CA ASP A 33 7.54 5.49 1.02
C ASP A 33 7.21 4.20 0.27
N ALA A 34 6.01 3.68 0.52
CA ALA A 34 5.45 2.54 -0.18
C ALA A 34 3.93 2.52 -0.10
N VAL A 35 3.30 1.97 -1.12
CA VAL A 35 1.89 1.58 -1.15
C VAL A 35 1.81 0.15 -1.62
N MET A 36 1.23 -0.72 -0.81
CA MET A 36 0.98 -2.12 -1.13
C MET A 36 -0.53 -2.35 -1.27
N VAL A 37 -0.91 -3.09 -2.31
CA VAL A 37 -2.29 -3.48 -2.60
C VAL A 37 -2.37 -4.98 -2.76
N ALA A 38 -3.39 -5.58 -2.16
CA ALA A 38 -3.76 -6.97 -2.32
C ALA A 38 -5.19 -7.08 -2.86
N ALA A 39 -5.37 -7.78 -3.98
CA ALA A 39 -6.64 -7.94 -4.68
C ALA A 39 -6.69 -9.26 -5.47
N ASN A 40 -7.87 -9.63 -5.96
CA ASN A 40 -8.05 -10.84 -6.78
C ASN A 40 -7.35 -10.77 -8.16
N ASP A 41 -7.03 -9.54 -8.63
CA ASP A 41 -6.38 -9.29 -9.92
C ASP A 41 -5.03 -8.59 -9.69
N ALA A 42 -3.94 -9.25 -10.10
CA ALA A 42 -2.58 -8.73 -9.94
C ALA A 42 -2.30 -7.48 -10.79
N ALA A 43 -2.85 -7.36 -12.00
CA ALA A 43 -2.68 -6.19 -12.84
C ALA A 43 -3.40 -4.98 -12.21
N ARG A 44 -4.58 -5.20 -11.63
CA ARG A 44 -5.30 -4.15 -10.89
C ARG A 44 -4.54 -3.74 -9.62
N CYS A 45 -3.91 -4.67 -8.90
CA CYS A 45 -3.06 -4.35 -7.76
C CYS A 45 -1.94 -3.38 -8.15
N ASP A 46 -1.20 -3.68 -9.22
CA ASP A 46 -0.06 -2.89 -9.66
C ASP A 46 -0.44 -1.48 -10.11
N ALA A 47 -1.53 -1.38 -10.88
CA ALA A 47 -2.09 -0.10 -11.31
C ALA A 47 -2.53 0.77 -10.11
N LEU A 48 -3.24 0.17 -9.14
CA LEU A 48 -3.70 0.87 -7.95
C LEU A 48 -2.55 1.28 -7.03
N ALA A 49 -1.58 0.39 -6.80
CA ALA A 49 -0.39 0.69 -6.01
C ALA A 49 0.35 1.90 -6.58
N THR A 50 0.57 1.92 -7.90
CA THR A 50 1.21 3.04 -8.59
C THR A 50 0.38 4.34 -8.52
N ALA A 51 -0.93 4.24 -8.75
CA ALA A 51 -1.82 5.41 -8.70
C ALA A 51 -1.87 6.04 -7.31
N TYR A 52 -2.04 5.22 -6.25
CA TYR A 52 -2.15 5.71 -4.89
C TYR A 52 -0.79 6.14 -4.31
N CYS A 53 0.32 5.50 -4.70
CA CYS A 53 1.66 5.97 -4.32
C CYS A 53 1.92 7.42 -4.80
N ASN A 54 1.44 7.76 -5.99
CA ASN A 54 1.52 9.14 -6.51
C ASN A 54 0.51 10.11 -5.86
N LYS A 55 -0.63 9.62 -5.35
CA LYS A 55 -1.65 10.45 -4.67
C LYS A 55 -1.25 10.88 -3.25
N VAL A 56 -0.43 10.08 -2.56
CA VAL A 56 -0.01 10.39 -1.18
C VAL A 56 1.00 11.54 -1.20
N LEU A 57 0.64 12.68 -0.63
CA LEU A 57 1.52 13.85 -0.55
C LEU A 57 1.99 14.15 0.88
N LYS A 58 1.19 13.77 1.89
CA LYS A 58 1.50 14.01 3.31
C LYS A 58 0.96 12.88 4.19
N ALA A 59 1.54 12.73 5.38
CA ALA A 59 1.23 11.64 6.29
C ALA A 59 -0.23 11.65 6.78
N GLU A 60 -0.84 12.83 6.90
CA GLU A 60 -2.23 12.99 7.35
C GLU A 60 -3.25 12.43 6.35
N GLN A 61 -2.85 12.24 5.09
CA GLN A 61 -3.70 11.67 4.05
C GLN A 61 -3.66 10.14 4.02
N ALA A 62 -2.68 9.51 4.69
CA ALA A 62 -2.43 8.08 4.56
C ALA A 62 -3.65 7.24 4.92
N GLN A 63 -4.32 7.55 6.04
CA GLN A 63 -5.51 6.83 6.48
C GLN A 63 -6.67 6.97 5.48
N LEU A 64 -7.00 8.21 5.09
CA LEU A 64 -8.09 8.49 4.13
C LEU A 64 -7.84 7.80 2.78
N LEU A 65 -6.62 7.87 2.26
CA LEU A 65 -6.26 7.24 0.99
C LEU A 65 -6.28 5.71 1.11
N CYS A 66 -5.88 5.15 2.26
CA CYS A 66 -5.97 3.72 2.51
C CYS A 66 -7.43 3.25 2.53
N GLU A 67 -8.34 4.02 3.15
CA GLU A 67 -9.78 3.74 3.17
C GLU A 67 -10.39 3.80 1.77
N GLN A 68 -10.01 4.79 0.96
CA GLN A 68 -10.43 4.89 -0.44
C GLN A 68 -9.93 3.68 -1.26
N LEU A 69 -8.68 3.30 -1.05
CA LEU A 69 -8.04 2.20 -1.78
C LEU A 69 -8.71 0.86 -1.50
N VAL A 70 -9.11 0.59 -0.25
CA VAL A 70 -9.84 -0.66 0.09
C VAL A 70 -11.32 -0.62 -0.27
N ALA A 71 -11.87 0.56 -0.58
CA ALA A 71 -13.20 0.69 -1.15
C ALA A 71 -13.21 0.45 -2.68
N GLU A 72 -12.04 0.38 -3.33
CA GLU A 72 -11.93 -0.03 -4.73
C GLU A 72 -12.38 -1.49 -4.90
N GLU A 73 -13.18 -1.74 -5.94
CA GLU A 73 -13.71 -3.07 -6.21
C GLU A 73 -12.58 -4.12 -6.34
N GLY A 74 -12.73 -5.21 -5.59
CA GLY A 74 -11.80 -6.34 -5.63
C GLY A 74 -10.57 -6.20 -4.74
N VAL A 75 -10.34 -5.04 -4.12
CA VAL A 75 -9.26 -4.86 -3.14
C VAL A 75 -9.66 -5.50 -1.81
N GLN A 76 -8.75 -6.33 -1.28
CA GLN A 76 -8.94 -7.06 -0.02
C GLN A 76 -8.08 -6.50 1.11
N GLY A 77 -6.96 -5.86 0.78
CA GLY A 77 -6.11 -5.20 1.75
C GLY A 77 -5.21 -4.16 1.13
N ALA A 78 -4.84 -3.16 1.91
CA ALA A 78 -3.89 -2.15 1.51
C ALA A 78 -3.03 -1.68 2.69
N ILE A 79 -1.79 -1.30 2.38
CA ILE A 79 -0.86 -0.68 3.32
C ILE A 79 -0.26 0.56 2.67
N ILE A 80 -0.23 1.69 3.40
CA ILE A 80 0.46 2.91 2.98
C ILE A 80 1.46 3.29 4.06
N THR A 81 2.73 3.46 3.68
CA THR A 81 3.79 3.97 4.57
C THR A 81 4.27 5.34 4.11
N ILE A 82 4.45 6.26 5.05
CA ILE A 82 5.05 7.58 4.80
C ILE A 82 5.68 8.11 6.09
N GLY A 83 7.00 8.27 6.10
CA GLY A 83 7.76 8.57 7.31
C GLY A 83 7.54 7.50 8.37
N ASP A 84 7.06 7.92 9.55
CA ASP A 84 6.74 7.06 10.68
C ASP A 84 5.27 6.62 10.72
N THR A 85 4.48 6.94 9.69
CA THR A 85 3.07 6.57 9.58
C THR A 85 2.92 5.28 8.79
N LEU A 86 2.17 4.33 9.37
CA LEU A 86 1.70 3.11 8.73
C LEU A 86 0.16 3.11 8.76
N ALA A 87 -0.48 3.25 7.61
CA ALA A 87 -1.92 3.06 7.47
C ALA A 87 -2.20 1.67 6.89
N VAL A 88 -3.16 0.97 7.49
CA VAL A 88 -3.57 -0.39 7.11
C VAL A 88 -5.08 -0.42 6.97
N GLY A 89 -5.57 -1.04 5.91
CA GLY A 89 -7.00 -1.21 5.67
C GLY A 89 -7.33 -2.54 5.00
N GLY A 90 -8.63 -2.86 5.02
CA GLY A 90 -9.19 -4.06 4.41
C GLY A 90 -9.42 -5.18 5.42
N SER A 91 -9.52 -6.41 4.93
CA SER A 91 -9.83 -7.60 5.73
C SER A 91 -8.64 -8.52 5.96
N LEU A 92 -7.48 -8.22 5.37
CA LEU A 92 -6.28 -9.03 5.49
C LEU A 92 -5.56 -8.75 6.80
N GLU A 93 -5.07 -9.83 7.43
CA GLU A 93 -4.35 -9.72 8.68
C GLU A 93 -2.95 -9.14 8.43
N VAL A 94 -2.59 -8.12 9.20
CA VAL A 94 -1.23 -7.56 9.23
C VAL A 94 -0.54 -8.01 10.51
N ARG A 95 0.63 -8.63 10.36
CA ARG A 95 1.46 -9.09 11.48
C ARG A 95 2.79 -8.38 11.51
N ARG A 96 3.27 -8.17 12.73
CA ARG A 96 4.67 -7.84 12.97
C ARG A 96 5.51 -9.12 12.86
N LEU A 97 6.61 -9.05 12.12
CA LEU A 97 7.57 -10.15 11.95
C LEU A 97 8.63 -10.15 13.06
#